data_AF-E8N8V1-F1
#
_entry.id   AF-E8N8V1-F1
#
_cell.length_a   1.000
_cell.length_b   1.000
_cell.length_c   1.000
_cell.angle_alpha   90.00
_cell.angle_beta   90.00
_cell.angle_gamma   90.00
#
_symmetry.space_group_name_H-M   'P 1'
#
loop_
_entity.id
_entity.type
_entity.pdbx_description
1 polymer ?
#
loop_
_entity_poly.entity_id
_entity_poly.type
_entity_poly.pdbx_seq_one_letter_code
_entity_poly.pdbx_strand_id
1 'polypeptide(L)'
;MSIRRSAISAAIIAAAAVGLVGCSTTGSVHMDGSRSELYDSVQGISADSSLVAAVEVTGQEVLAASSDRDIPYTLSTVSLISTFAPTGLARELPEGVTATAAKPGNQIVVRQMGTAEMETPAPILKTGEKYLLFLTPSMLEGEAASQYYVTGGSAGVFEAPDDVASRGSDLAFTHGPYDEGDTLPETLTIKDLAP
;
A
#
# COMPACT_ATOMS: atom_id res chain seq x y z
N MET A 1 52.67 61.42 35.59
CA MET A 1 52.64 62.24 34.36
C MET A 1 53.67 61.70 33.39
N SER A 2 53.24 60.87 32.45
CA SER A 2 54.02 60.42 31.29
C SER A 2 53.02 60.14 30.16
N ILE A 3 52.98 61.05 29.17
CA ILE A 3 52.19 60.94 27.93
C ILE A 3 53.15 60.49 26.82
N ARG A 4 52.74 59.53 26.00
CA ARG A 4 53.11 59.31 24.58
C ARG A 4 52.07 58.34 24.00
N ARG A 5 51.12 58.82 23.16
CA ARG A 5 51.13 58.82 21.66
C ARG A 5 51.21 57.40 21.08
N SER A 6 50.48 56.95 20.05
CA SER A 6 49.43 57.46 19.14
C SER A 6 49.13 56.30 18.15
N ALA A 7 48.05 56.47 17.37
CA ALA A 7 47.73 55.83 16.07
C ALA A 7 47.13 54.40 16.11
N ILE A 8 45.82 54.24 15.84
CA ILE A 8 45.15 54.15 14.51
C ILE A 8 45.51 52.85 13.77
N SER A 9 44.55 51.92 13.67
CA SER A 9 44.00 51.44 12.38
C SER A 9 42.92 50.37 12.61
N ALA A 10 41.80 50.56 11.93
CA ALA A 10 40.68 49.64 11.85
C ALA A 10 41.00 48.43 10.97
N ALA A 11 40.37 47.29 11.24
CA ALA A 11 40.10 46.26 10.23
C ALA A 11 38.78 45.54 10.57
N ILE A 12 37.75 45.88 9.80
CA ILE A 12 36.49 45.15 9.69
C ILE A 12 36.77 43.90 8.86
N ILE A 13 36.46 42.70 9.37
CA ILE A 13 36.16 41.54 8.53
C ILE A 13 34.85 40.94 9.04
N ALA A 14 33.80 41.18 8.26
CA ALA A 14 32.53 40.50 8.36
C ALA A 14 32.71 39.04 7.93
N ALA A 15 32.54 38.10 8.86
CA ALA A 15 32.37 36.70 8.51
C ALA A 15 30.89 36.47 8.21
N ALA A 16 30.57 36.41 6.92
CA ALA A 16 29.24 36.12 6.40
C ALA A 16 28.78 34.73 6.88
N ALA A 17 27.60 34.70 7.49
CA ALA A 17 26.85 33.48 7.74
C ALA A 17 26.43 32.87 6.39
N VAL A 18 26.86 31.64 6.13
CA VAL A 18 26.26 30.78 5.11
C VAL A 18 25.62 29.62 5.85
N GLY A 19 24.37 29.86 6.30
CA GLY A 19 23.49 28.78 6.70
C GLY A 19 23.14 27.99 5.44
N LEU A 20 23.75 26.83 5.27
CA LEU A 20 23.27 25.81 4.33
C LEU A 20 21.97 25.24 4.91
N VAL A 21 20.87 25.97 4.73
CA VAL A 21 19.54 25.37 4.76
C VAL A 21 19.45 24.58 3.46
N GLY A 22 19.86 23.31 3.51
CA GLY A 22 19.56 22.37 2.46
C GLY A 22 18.05 22.22 2.41
N CYS A 23 17.41 22.90 1.46
CA CYS A 23 16.09 22.51 1.01
C CYS A 23 16.24 21.11 0.41
N SER A 24 15.98 20.08 1.22
CA SER A 24 15.54 18.80 0.69
C SER A 24 14.20 19.07 0.02
N THR A 25 14.24 19.33 -1.29
CA THR A 25 13.06 19.30 -2.13
C THR A 25 12.49 17.90 -2.00
N THR A 26 11.47 17.71 -1.15
CA THR A 26 10.61 16.55 -1.18
C THR A 26 9.87 16.62 -2.51
N GLY A 27 10.51 16.12 -3.56
CA GLY A 27 9.86 15.91 -4.84
C GLY A 27 8.82 14.85 -4.63
N SER A 28 7.55 15.24 -4.60
CA SER A 28 6.45 14.29 -4.75
C SER A 28 6.64 13.61 -6.11
N VAL A 29 7.13 12.37 -6.10
CA VAL A 29 7.17 11.55 -7.30
C VAL A 29 5.74 11.15 -7.56
N HIS A 30 5.07 11.88 -8.46
CA HIS A 30 3.76 11.53 -8.94
C HIS A 30 3.90 10.30 -9.86
N MET A 31 3.31 9.18 -9.44
CA MET A 31 3.30 7.97 -10.24
C MET A 31 1.98 7.86 -10.99
N ASP A 32 2.04 7.97 -12.31
CA ASP A 32 0.93 7.59 -13.19
C ASP A 32 1.07 6.09 -13.50
N GLY A 33 0.21 5.28 -12.88
CA GLY A 33 0.19 3.84 -13.08
C GLY A 33 -0.91 3.45 -14.05
N SER A 34 -0.54 3.04 -15.27
CA SER A 34 -1.49 2.41 -16.18
C SER A 34 -1.78 0.99 -15.70
N ARG A 35 -3.05 0.71 -15.38
CA ARG A 35 -3.50 -0.63 -15.01
C ARG A 35 -3.67 -1.48 -16.25
N SER A 36 -3.32 -2.76 -16.13
CA SER A 36 -3.54 -3.72 -17.21
C SER A 36 -5.00 -4.09 -17.39
N GLU A 37 -5.80 -4.00 -16.32
CA GLU A 37 -7.22 -4.40 -16.29
C GLU A 37 -8.04 -3.44 -15.41
N LEU A 38 -9.26 -3.12 -15.86
CA LEU A 38 -10.29 -2.43 -15.10
C LEU A 38 -11.44 -3.40 -14.82
N TYR A 39 -11.90 -3.44 -13.59
CA TYR A 39 -12.95 -4.34 -13.14
C TYR A 39 -14.30 -3.63 -13.10
N ASP A 40 -15.29 -4.28 -13.70
CA ASP A 40 -16.68 -3.80 -13.69
C ASP A 40 -17.56 -4.50 -12.66
N SER A 41 -17.03 -5.53 -12.00
CA SER A 41 -17.79 -6.42 -11.14
C SER A 41 -16.91 -7.14 -10.11
N VAL A 42 -17.52 -7.46 -8.96
CA VAL A 42 -16.90 -8.26 -7.89
C VAL A 42 -16.48 -9.64 -8.41
N GLN A 43 -17.27 -10.22 -9.31
CA GLN A 43 -16.96 -11.51 -9.92
C GLN A 43 -15.71 -11.43 -10.79
N GLY A 44 -15.52 -10.35 -11.57
CA GLY A 44 -14.33 -10.14 -12.39
C GLY A 44 -13.07 -10.09 -11.53
N ILE A 45 -13.02 -9.20 -10.53
CA ILE A 45 -11.84 -9.10 -9.65
C ILE A 45 -11.62 -10.36 -8.80
N SER A 46 -12.69 -11.09 -8.45
CA SER A 46 -12.59 -12.39 -7.79
C SER A 46 -11.95 -13.45 -8.69
N ALA A 47 -12.25 -13.44 -9.99
CA ALA A 47 -11.70 -14.40 -10.95
C ALA A 47 -10.17 -14.32 -11.04
N ASP A 48 -9.62 -13.11 -10.92
CA ASP A 48 -8.19 -12.82 -10.95
C ASP A 48 -7.51 -12.88 -9.56
N SER A 49 -8.28 -13.22 -8.53
CA SER A 49 -7.79 -13.32 -7.16
C SER A 49 -7.66 -14.77 -6.73
N SER A 50 -6.58 -15.11 -6.02
CA SER A 50 -6.44 -16.40 -5.36
C SER A 50 -6.97 -16.39 -3.93
N LEU A 51 -7.07 -15.20 -3.33
CA LEU A 51 -7.52 -15.03 -1.95
C LEU A 51 -8.33 -13.74 -1.83
N VAL A 52 -9.49 -13.84 -1.18
CA VAL A 52 -10.27 -12.68 -0.75
C VAL A 52 -10.41 -12.75 0.76
N ALA A 53 -9.94 -11.74 1.48
CA ALA A 53 -9.86 -11.80 2.93
C ALA A 53 -10.03 -10.44 3.61
N ALA A 54 -10.71 -10.45 4.75
CA ALA A 54 -10.63 -9.35 5.71
C ALA A 54 -9.38 -9.53 6.57
N VAL A 55 -8.60 -8.46 6.72
CA VAL A 55 -7.28 -8.49 7.36
C VAL A 55 -7.09 -7.31 8.30
N GLU A 56 -6.18 -7.46 9.25
CA GLU A 56 -5.58 -6.36 10.02
C GLU A 56 -4.10 -6.24 9.65
N VAL A 57 -3.64 -5.02 9.39
CA VAL A 57 -2.22 -4.78 9.09
C VAL A 57 -1.45 -4.71 10.40
N THR A 58 -0.59 -5.70 10.66
CA THR A 58 0.11 -5.85 11.94
C THR A 58 1.53 -5.32 11.93
N GLY A 59 2.10 -5.08 10.76
CA GLY A 59 3.43 -4.48 10.63
C GLY A 59 3.78 -4.14 9.19
N GLN A 60 4.76 -3.27 9.01
CA GLN A 60 5.23 -2.85 7.70
C GLN A 60 6.75 -2.72 7.66
N GLU A 61 7.31 -3.04 6.51
CA GLU A 61 8.71 -2.83 6.15
C GLU A 61 8.78 -2.16 4.78
N VAL A 62 9.72 -1.23 4.59
CA VAL A 62 10.01 -0.65 3.28
C VAL A 62 11.25 -1.32 2.71
N LEU A 63 11.08 -1.97 1.56
CA LEU A 63 12.17 -2.39 0.71
C LEU A 63 12.64 -1.19 -0.10
N ALA A 64 13.84 -0.71 0.24
CA ALA A 64 14.47 0.39 -0.46
C ALA A 64 14.66 0.06 -1.95
N ALA A 65 14.53 1.09 -2.77
CA ALA A 65 14.88 1.05 -4.17
C ALA A 65 16.36 0.67 -4.34
N SER A 66 16.67 -0.21 -5.29
CA SER A 66 18.05 -0.62 -5.58
C SER A 66 18.89 0.50 -6.21
N SER A 67 18.22 1.53 -6.73
CA SER A 67 18.82 2.75 -7.25
C SER A 67 17.84 3.92 -7.14
N ASP A 68 18.33 5.15 -7.27
CA ASP A 68 17.50 6.37 -7.22
C ASP A 68 16.43 6.46 -8.33
N ARG A 69 16.48 5.56 -9.32
CA ARG A 69 15.50 5.47 -10.41
C ARG A 69 14.47 4.35 -10.23
N ASP A 70 14.67 3.49 -9.23
CA ASP A 70 13.74 2.42 -8.93
C ASP A 70 12.69 2.88 -7.92
N ILE A 71 11.54 2.22 -7.95
CA ILE A 71 10.45 2.50 -7.03
C ILE A 71 10.59 1.57 -5.82
N PRO A 72 10.63 2.09 -4.58
CA PRO A 72 10.64 1.25 -3.40
C PRO A 72 9.34 0.45 -3.29
N TYR A 73 9.33 -0.58 -2.45
CA TYR A 73 8.12 -1.34 -2.14
C TYR A 73 7.83 -1.31 -0.65
N THR A 74 6.56 -1.23 -0.30
CA THR A 74 6.09 -1.48 1.07
C THR A 74 5.62 -2.92 1.18
N LEU A 75 6.16 -3.65 2.16
CA LEU A 75 5.70 -4.97 2.55
C LEU A 75 4.85 -4.85 3.81
N SER A 76 3.56 -5.13 3.68
CA SER A 76 2.61 -5.13 4.78
C SER A 76 2.38 -6.55 5.27
N THR A 77 2.80 -6.85 6.50
CA THR A 77 2.39 -8.08 7.17
C THR A 77 0.96 -7.90 7.65
N VAL A 78 0.08 -8.83 7.28
CA VAL A 78 -1.33 -8.78 7.65
C VAL A 78 -1.75 -10.07 8.33
N SER A 79 -2.59 -9.97 9.36
CA SER A 79 -3.25 -11.10 9.99
C SER A 79 -4.65 -11.28 9.40
N LEU A 80 -4.98 -12.50 8.98
CA LEU A 80 -6.28 -12.81 8.39
C LEU A 80 -7.34 -12.86 9.49
N ILE A 81 -8.35 -12.02 9.40
CA ILE A 81 -9.52 -12.03 10.29
C ILE A 81 -10.58 -13.00 9.75
N SER A 82 -10.84 -12.95 8.45
CA SER A 82 -11.81 -13.79 7.76
C SER A 82 -11.38 -14.01 6.32
N THR A 83 -11.74 -15.16 5.76
CA THR A 83 -11.51 -15.48 4.35
C THR A 83 -12.85 -15.76 3.67
N PHE A 84 -12.94 -15.35 2.41
CA PHE A 84 -14.14 -15.45 1.61
C PHE A 84 -13.88 -16.26 0.34
N ALA A 85 -14.95 -16.85 -0.19
CA ALA A 85 -14.90 -17.66 -1.40
C ALA A 85 -15.99 -17.18 -2.37
N PRO A 86 -15.90 -15.95 -2.89
CA PRO A 86 -16.87 -15.42 -3.83
C PRO A 86 -16.99 -16.30 -5.08
N THR A 87 -18.16 -16.26 -5.72
CA THR A 87 -18.37 -16.95 -6.99
C THR A 87 -17.28 -16.59 -7.99
N GLY A 88 -16.66 -17.61 -8.59
CA GLY A 88 -15.64 -17.42 -9.62
C GLY A 88 -14.22 -17.18 -9.09
N LEU A 89 -13.98 -17.26 -7.79
CA LEU A 89 -12.64 -17.14 -7.21
C LEU A 89 -11.61 -18.01 -7.96
N ALA A 90 -10.47 -17.41 -8.31
CA ALA A 90 -9.33 -18.05 -8.98
C ALA A 90 -9.63 -18.64 -10.37
N ARG A 91 -10.73 -18.23 -11.03
CA ARG A 91 -11.12 -18.77 -12.34
C ARG A 91 -10.19 -18.37 -13.49
N GLU A 92 -9.61 -17.18 -13.43
CA GLU A 92 -8.83 -16.58 -14.52
C GLU A 92 -7.34 -16.46 -14.18
N LEU A 93 -6.92 -17.11 -13.09
CA LEU A 93 -5.51 -17.20 -12.71
C LEU A 93 -4.70 -18.06 -13.71
N PRO A 94 -3.38 -17.80 -13.83
CA PRO A 94 -2.48 -18.61 -14.63
C PRO A 94 -2.50 -20.10 -14.26
N GLU A 95 -2.15 -20.96 -15.21
CA GLU A 95 -2.06 -22.40 -14.99
C GLU A 95 -1.16 -22.74 -13.79
N GLY A 96 -1.66 -23.63 -12.91
CA GLY A 96 -0.96 -24.04 -11.70
C GLY A 96 -1.16 -23.12 -10.49
N VAL A 97 -1.76 -21.95 -10.67
CA VAL A 97 -2.19 -21.08 -9.57
C VAL A 97 -3.65 -21.40 -9.23
N THR A 98 -3.93 -21.55 -7.93
CA THR A 98 -5.27 -21.92 -7.44
C THR A 98 -5.67 -21.05 -6.26
N ALA A 99 -6.95 -21.11 -5.88
CA ALA A 99 -7.44 -20.46 -4.69
C ALA A 99 -6.64 -20.88 -3.45
N THR A 100 -6.16 -19.90 -2.69
CA THR A 100 -5.32 -20.11 -1.52
C THR A 100 -6.15 -20.65 -0.36
N ALA A 101 -5.74 -21.78 0.22
CA ALA A 101 -6.36 -22.36 1.40
C ALA A 101 -5.95 -21.67 2.74
N ALA A 102 -5.75 -20.35 2.71
CA ALA A 102 -5.40 -19.57 3.89
C ALA A 102 -6.58 -19.53 4.88
N LYS A 103 -6.28 -19.44 6.17
CA LYS A 103 -7.29 -19.48 7.24
C LYS A 103 -7.20 -18.27 8.14
N PRO A 104 -8.29 -17.87 8.81
CA PRO A 104 -8.24 -16.89 9.89
C PRO A 104 -7.13 -17.21 10.91
N GLY A 105 -6.42 -16.18 11.36
CA GLY A 105 -5.24 -16.27 12.24
C GLY A 105 -3.91 -16.48 11.51
N ASN A 106 -3.92 -16.90 10.24
CA ASN A 106 -2.68 -16.93 9.45
C ASN A 106 -2.14 -15.50 9.22
N GLN A 107 -0.83 -15.41 8.98
CA GLN A 107 -0.19 -14.19 8.51
C GLN A 107 0.26 -14.37 7.06
N ILE A 108 0.13 -13.30 6.28
CA ILE A 108 0.66 -13.20 4.92
C ILE A 108 1.33 -11.84 4.74
N VAL A 109 2.09 -11.69 3.66
CA VAL A 109 2.73 -10.43 3.30
C VAL A 109 2.12 -9.90 2.00
N VAL A 110 1.61 -8.68 2.05
CA VAL A 110 1.11 -7.93 0.90
C VAL A 110 2.17 -6.94 0.46
N ARG A 111 2.64 -7.09 -0.78
CA ARG A 111 3.64 -6.23 -1.42
C ARG A 111 2.93 -5.15 -2.22
N GLN A 112 3.27 -3.89 -1.96
CA GLN A 112 2.74 -2.74 -2.69
C GLN A 112 3.88 -1.88 -3.21
N MET A 113 3.73 -1.35 -4.42
CA MET A 113 4.68 -0.42 -5.02
C MET A 113 4.54 0.95 -4.36
N GLY A 114 5.67 1.56 -3.98
CA GLY A 114 5.74 2.86 -3.31
C GLY A 114 5.79 2.78 -1.77
N THR A 115 5.77 3.96 -1.14
CA THR A 115 5.77 4.14 0.32
C THR A 115 4.61 5.05 0.73
N ALA A 116 4.30 5.09 2.03
CA ALA A 116 3.24 5.94 2.58
C ALA A 116 3.47 7.46 2.36
N GLU A 117 4.69 7.88 2.03
CA GLU A 117 5.04 9.28 1.75
C GLU A 117 4.94 9.63 0.25
N MET A 118 4.73 8.64 -0.60
CA MET A 118 4.66 8.80 -2.04
C MET A 118 3.21 8.92 -2.49
N GLU A 119 2.98 9.75 -3.52
CA GLU A 119 1.70 9.78 -4.21
C GLU A 119 1.66 8.61 -5.20
N THR A 120 0.97 7.55 -4.82
CA THR A 120 0.80 6.32 -5.61
C THR A 120 -0.64 6.19 -6.12
N PRO A 121 -0.86 5.56 -7.28
CA PRO A 121 -2.21 5.31 -7.81
C PRO A 121 -3.09 4.54 -6.80
N ALA A 122 -2.52 3.48 -6.24
CA ALA A 122 -3.14 2.71 -5.17
C ALA A 122 -2.63 3.14 -3.79
N PRO A 123 -3.51 3.23 -2.77
CA PRO A 123 -3.10 3.57 -1.41
C PRO A 123 -2.14 2.53 -0.83
N ILE A 124 -1.16 2.96 -0.05
CA ILE A 124 -0.41 2.06 0.83
C ILE A 124 -1.27 1.72 2.05
N LEU A 125 -1.39 0.42 2.36
CA LEU A 125 -2.10 -0.05 3.55
C LEU A 125 -1.49 0.59 4.81
N LYS A 126 -2.25 0.75 5.88
CA LYS A 126 -1.77 1.39 7.11
C LYS A 126 -1.75 0.41 8.26
N THR A 127 -0.64 0.39 9.01
CA THR A 127 -0.52 -0.42 10.22
C THR A 127 -1.61 -0.07 11.23
N GLY A 128 -2.27 -1.09 11.80
CA GLY A 128 -3.38 -0.97 12.73
C GLY A 128 -4.76 -0.86 12.07
N GLU A 129 -4.81 -0.60 10.76
CA GLU A 129 -6.08 -0.52 10.02
C GLU A 129 -6.51 -1.89 9.50
N LYS A 130 -7.80 -1.99 9.17
CA LYS A 130 -8.43 -3.21 8.65
C LYS A 130 -8.95 -3.01 7.25
N TYR A 131 -8.80 -4.04 6.44
CA TYR A 131 -9.19 -4.00 5.03
C TYR A 131 -9.82 -5.32 4.60
N LEU A 132 -10.72 -5.27 3.63
CA LEU A 132 -11.00 -6.39 2.74
C LEU A 132 -10.09 -6.26 1.52
N LEU A 133 -9.34 -7.33 1.24
CA LEU A 133 -8.37 -7.37 0.16
C LEU A 133 -8.70 -8.49 -0.84
N PHE A 134 -8.64 -8.15 -2.12
CA PHE A 134 -8.55 -9.08 -3.24
C PHE A 134 -7.07 -9.27 -3.58
N LEU A 135 -6.58 -10.50 -3.49
CA LEU A 135 -5.15 -10.80 -3.52
C LEU A 135 -4.83 -11.84 -4.59
N THR A 136 -3.72 -11.59 -5.29
CA THR A 136 -3.11 -12.53 -6.24
C THR A 136 -1.67 -12.83 -5.80
N PRO A 137 -1.16 -14.06 -5.97
CA PRO A 137 0.21 -14.38 -5.58
C PRO A 137 1.20 -13.54 -6.38
N SER A 138 2.34 -13.20 -5.78
CA SER A 138 3.33 -12.34 -6.45
C SER A 138 3.94 -12.98 -7.71
N MET A 139 3.94 -14.32 -7.76
CA MET A 139 4.63 -15.13 -8.77
C MET A 139 6.13 -14.80 -8.92
N LEU A 140 6.71 -14.12 -7.93
CA LEU A 140 8.14 -13.83 -7.86
C LEU A 140 8.90 -15.06 -7.36
N GLU A 141 10.21 -15.04 -7.51
CA GLU A 141 11.09 -16.09 -6.98
C GLU A 141 11.56 -15.79 -5.54
N GLY A 142 12.12 -16.79 -4.88
CA GLY A 142 12.74 -16.65 -3.56
C GLY A 142 11.74 -16.33 -2.45
N GLU A 143 12.13 -15.50 -1.49
CA GLU A 143 11.28 -15.12 -0.34
C GLU A 143 9.99 -14.41 -0.79
N ALA A 144 10.07 -13.68 -1.92
CA ALA A 144 8.94 -12.96 -2.47
C ALA A 144 7.86 -13.87 -3.06
N ALA A 145 8.17 -15.14 -3.36
CA ALA A 145 7.21 -16.12 -3.91
C ALA A 145 6.00 -16.38 -3.00
N SER A 146 6.16 -16.15 -1.70
CA SER A 146 5.11 -16.31 -0.69
C SER A 146 4.27 -15.04 -0.46
N GLN A 147 4.63 -13.93 -1.10
CA GLN A 147 3.95 -12.64 -0.98
C GLN A 147 2.77 -12.55 -1.94
N TYR A 148 1.88 -11.59 -1.68
CA TYR A 148 0.73 -11.28 -2.51
C TYR A 148 0.82 -9.86 -3.04
N TYR A 149 0.28 -9.64 -4.24
CA TYR A 149 -0.13 -8.31 -4.71
C TYR A 149 -1.62 -8.11 -4.45
N VAL A 150 -2.02 -6.84 -4.35
CA VAL A 150 -3.44 -6.50 -4.43
C VAL A 150 -3.88 -6.63 -5.89
N THR A 151 -4.88 -7.47 -6.14
CA THR A 151 -5.48 -7.63 -7.47
C THR A 151 -6.05 -6.29 -7.93
N GLY A 152 -5.68 -5.83 -9.12
CA GLY A 152 -6.15 -4.55 -9.65
C GLY A 152 -5.60 -3.31 -8.94
N GLY A 153 -4.58 -3.41 -8.09
CA GLY A 153 -4.05 -2.23 -7.39
C GLY A 153 -5.05 -1.65 -6.40
N SER A 154 -5.62 -0.48 -6.67
CA SER A 154 -6.59 0.16 -5.76
C SER A 154 -7.95 -0.56 -5.73
N ALA A 155 -8.37 -1.14 -6.86
CA ALA A 155 -9.65 -1.84 -7.01
C ALA A 155 -9.86 -2.99 -6.02
N GLY A 156 -8.77 -3.62 -5.60
CA GLY A 156 -8.79 -4.73 -4.66
C GLY A 156 -8.76 -4.31 -3.20
N VAL A 157 -8.83 -3.01 -2.88
CA VAL A 157 -8.74 -2.48 -1.51
C VAL A 157 -10.07 -1.87 -1.06
N PHE A 158 -10.66 -2.48 -0.04
CA PHE A 158 -11.83 -1.94 0.64
C PHE A 158 -11.49 -1.75 2.12
N GLU A 159 -11.88 -0.62 2.70
CA GLU A 159 -11.82 -0.41 4.14
C GLU A 159 -12.79 -1.35 4.86
N ALA A 160 -12.33 -1.99 5.93
CA ALA A 160 -13.15 -2.87 6.74
C ALA A 160 -13.50 -2.18 8.07
N PRO A 161 -14.75 -2.29 8.54
CA PRO A 161 -15.13 -1.75 9.83
C PRO A 161 -14.44 -2.49 10.98
N ASP A 162 -14.24 -1.78 12.08
CA ASP A 162 -13.50 -2.26 13.25
C ASP A 162 -14.03 -3.59 13.82
N ASP A 163 -15.33 -3.84 13.68
CA ASP A 163 -16.02 -5.02 14.22
C ASP A 163 -16.26 -6.14 13.19
N VAL A 164 -15.48 -6.17 12.11
CA VAL A 164 -15.45 -7.25 11.09
C VAL A 164 -15.36 -8.66 11.66
N ALA A 165 -14.70 -8.83 12.82
CA ALA A 165 -14.63 -10.13 13.51
C ALA A 165 -15.92 -10.54 14.25
N SER A 166 -16.83 -9.59 14.51
CA SER A 166 -17.94 -9.74 15.46
C SER A 166 -19.33 -9.61 14.82
N ARG A 167 -19.45 -9.03 13.63
CA ARG A 167 -20.74 -8.82 12.96
C ARG A 167 -20.98 -9.82 11.82
N GLY A 168 -22.24 -10.22 11.69
CA GLY A 168 -22.72 -11.12 10.64
C GLY A 168 -22.84 -10.44 9.27
N SER A 169 -23.76 -10.92 8.44
CA SER A 169 -23.79 -10.69 6.98
C SER A 169 -24.09 -9.27 6.49
N ASP A 170 -24.37 -8.31 7.39
CA ASP A 170 -24.67 -6.91 7.05
C ASP A 170 -23.46 -5.97 7.24
N LEU A 171 -22.28 -6.54 7.48
CA LEU A 171 -21.03 -5.79 7.53
C LEU A 171 -20.68 -5.25 6.15
N ALA A 172 -20.57 -3.93 6.01
CA ALA A 172 -20.22 -3.26 4.76
C ALA A 172 -18.72 -2.90 4.75
N PHE A 173 -18.04 -3.33 3.71
CA PHE A 173 -16.70 -2.91 3.33
C PHE A 173 -16.83 -1.77 2.33
N THR A 174 -16.09 -0.68 2.51
CA THR A 174 -16.20 0.51 1.65
C THR A 174 -14.99 0.58 0.74
N HIS A 175 -15.22 0.64 -0.57
CA HIS A 175 -14.16 0.90 -1.53
C HIS A 175 -13.57 2.27 -1.20
N GLY A 176 -12.26 2.38 -1.11
CA GLY A 176 -11.68 3.68 -0.83
C GLY A 176 -11.94 4.67 -1.96
N PRO A 177 -11.67 5.97 -1.76
CA PRO A 177 -12.00 7.05 -2.69
C PRO A 177 -11.07 7.09 -3.92
N TYR A 178 -10.70 5.93 -4.46
CA TYR A 178 -9.78 5.76 -5.56
C TYR A 178 -10.57 5.66 -6.86
N ASP A 179 -10.54 6.73 -7.65
CA ASP A 179 -11.14 6.75 -8.98
C ASP A 179 -10.08 6.39 -10.03
N GLU A 180 -9.97 5.09 -10.32
CA GLU A 180 -9.10 4.55 -11.36
C GLU A 180 -9.89 4.06 -12.58
N GLY A 181 -11.19 4.37 -12.67
CA GLY A 181 -12.05 4.00 -13.79
C GLY A 181 -12.73 2.63 -13.67
N ASP A 182 -12.59 1.92 -12.55
CA ASP A 182 -13.41 0.74 -12.25
C ASP A 182 -14.88 1.12 -12.02
N THR A 183 -15.79 0.19 -12.29
CA THR A 183 -17.21 0.34 -11.94
C THR A 183 -17.62 -0.65 -10.85
N LEU A 184 -16.68 -0.98 -9.96
CA LEU A 184 -16.95 -1.80 -8.78
C LEU A 184 -17.96 -1.12 -7.84
N PRO A 185 -18.75 -1.90 -7.09
CA PRO A 185 -19.62 -1.34 -6.07
C PRO A 185 -18.82 -0.55 -5.03
N GLU A 186 -19.31 0.63 -4.65
CA GLU A 186 -18.72 1.45 -3.59
C GLU A 186 -18.71 0.71 -2.24
N THR A 187 -19.67 -0.20 -2.03
CA THR A 187 -19.74 -1.01 -0.82
C THR A 187 -19.96 -2.47 -1.15
N LEU A 188 -19.27 -3.35 -0.42
CA LEU A 188 -19.48 -4.80 -0.45
C LEU A 188 -19.96 -5.28 0.91
N THR A 189 -20.81 -6.29 0.91
CA THR A 189 -21.21 -7.02 2.11
C THR A 189 -20.68 -8.44 2.07
N ILE A 190 -20.73 -9.14 3.20
CA ILE A 190 -20.39 -10.57 3.25
C ILE A 190 -21.25 -11.39 2.27
N LYS A 191 -22.48 -10.97 1.97
CA LYS A 191 -23.35 -11.65 0.99
C LYS A 191 -22.79 -11.58 -0.43
N ASP A 192 -22.16 -10.46 -0.78
CA ASP A 192 -21.54 -10.26 -2.09
C ASP A 192 -20.24 -11.07 -2.24
N LEU A 193 -19.72 -11.59 -1.12
CA LEU A 193 -18.49 -12.39 -1.03
C LEU A 193 -18.78 -13.89 -0.82
N ALA A 194 -20.06 -14.29 -0.85
CA ALA A 194 -20.48 -15.68 -0.73
C ALA A 194 -20.33 -16.43 -2.07
N PRO A 195 -20.15 -17.76 -2.04
CA PRO A 195 -20.03 -18.59 -3.25
C PRO A 195 -21.32 -18.68 -4.07
#